data_AF-A0A951I746-F1
#
_entry.id   AF-A0A951I746-F1
#
_cell.length_a   1.000
_cell.length_b   1.000
_cell.length_c   1.000
_cell.angle_alpha   90.00
_cell.angle_beta   90.00
_cell.angle_gamma   90.00
#
_symmetry.space_group_name_H-M   'P 1'
#
loop_
_entity.id
_entity.type
_entity.pdbx_description
1 polymer ?
#
loop_
_entity_poly.entity_id
_entity_poly.type
_entity_poly.pdbx_seq_one_letter_code
_entity_poly.pdbx_strand_id
1 'polypeptide(L)'
;MKRPFLLILICLVLSPVAAEAQKKRPSSKKSRTTATKTEPSLEVRGGAERVAEQIKVLSKFLYLLGGVARSIEAADAAAQRGDASQSVISQTQQSKSTVRNSIRSLREQLDQLELDFRLKPELQRYYTSLAGSAASAAQAEDEAANNQFDRAGRTLLTVVNRLADVLLEMR
;
A
#
# COMPACT_ATOMS: atom_id res chain seq x y z
N MET A 1 -54.23 4.42 21.67
CA MET A 1 -54.73 4.52 23.06
C MET A 1 -54.24 3.32 23.85
N LYS A 2 -53.56 3.59 24.97
CA LYS A 2 -53.48 2.79 26.22
C LYS A 2 -52.69 1.47 26.20
N ARG A 3 -51.50 1.57 26.82
CA ARG A 3 -50.75 0.51 27.50
C ARG A 3 -51.66 -0.25 28.50
N PRO A 4 -51.26 -1.46 28.91
CA PRO A 4 -50.63 -1.49 30.23
C PRO A 4 -49.35 -2.31 30.27
N PHE A 5 -48.30 -1.60 30.66
CA PHE A 5 -47.13 -2.09 31.36
C PHE A 5 -47.58 -2.62 32.73
N LEU A 6 -46.76 -3.46 33.35
CA LEU A 6 -46.68 -3.68 34.80
C LEU A 6 -47.56 -4.79 35.38
N LEU A 7 -47.12 -6.05 35.23
CA LEU A 7 -47.40 -7.09 36.22
C LEU A 7 -46.20 -8.06 36.31
N ILE A 8 -45.56 -8.05 37.50
CA ILE A 8 -44.94 -9.22 38.15
C ILE A 8 -43.59 -9.66 37.54
N LEU A 9 -42.38 -9.34 38.03
CA LEU A 9 -41.85 -9.08 39.38
C LEU A 9 -42.36 -10.02 40.50
N ILE A 10 -42.41 -11.33 40.24
CA ILE A 10 -42.33 -12.42 41.22
C ILE A 10 -41.90 -13.66 40.42
N CYS A 11 -40.61 -13.98 40.44
CA CYS A 11 -40.04 -15.33 40.24
C CYS A 11 -38.50 -15.29 40.38
N LEU A 12 -38.00 -14.35 41.18
CA LEU A 12 -36.68 -14.47 41.81
C LEU A 12 -36.90 -15.23 43.13
N VAL A 13 -35.92 -16.05 43.51
CA VAL A 13 -35.86 -16.86 44.73
C VAL A 13 -36.42 -18.27 44.60
N LEU A 14 -35.61 -19.19 44.07
CA LEU A 14 -35.51 -20.61 44.50
C LEU A 14 -34.20 -21.23 43.94
N SER A 15 -33.13 -21.14 44.74
CA SER A 15 -32.02 -22.10 45.06
C SER A 15 -31.64 -23.23 44.07
N PRO A 16 -30.36 -23.72 44.02
CA PRO A 16 -29.43 -23.86 45.15
C PRO A 16 -27.95 -23.46 44.91
N VAL A 17 -27.29 -23.19 46.03
CA VAL A 17 -25.83 -23.14 46.21
C VAL A 17 -25.27 -24.55 46.00
N ALA A 18 -24.39 -24.72 45.02
CA ALA A 18 -23.56 -25.91 44.88
C ALA A 18 -22.15 -25.59 45.39
N ALA A 19 -21.75 -26.35 46.40
CA ALA A 19 -20.50 -26.28 47.12
C ALA A 19 -19.27 -26.68 46.29
N GLU A 20 -18.12 -26.27 46.80
CA GLU A 20 -16.76 -26.46 46.30
C GLU A 20 -16.40 -27.90 45.90
N ALA A 21 -15.73 -28.03 44.75
CA ALA A 21 -14.87 -29.15 44.44
C ALA A 21 -13.49 -28.62 44.03
N GLN A 22 -12.61 -28.50 45.02
CA GLN A 22 -11.22 -28.10 44.87
C GLN A 22 -10.43 -29.26 44.22
N LYS A 23 -10.30 -29.26 42.89
CA LYS A 23 -9.48 -30.25 42.18
C LYS A 23 -8.09 -29.67 41.86
N LYS A 24 -7.08 -30.21 42.54
CA LYS A 24 -5.66 -29.89 42.37
C LYS A 24 -5.22 -30.07 40.91
N ARG A 25 -4.46 -29.07 40.42
CA ARG A 25 -3.70 -29.01 39.17
C ARG A 25 -2.99 -30.34 38.82
N PRO A 26 -2.88 -30.65 37.52
CA PRO A 26 -1.60 -30.93 36.91
C PRO A 26 -1.09 -29.65 36.25
N SER A 27 0.13 -29.28 36.59
CA SER A 27 0.92 -28.29 35.84
C SER A 27 1.01 -28.78 34.39
N SER A 28 0.24 -28.18 33.50
CA SER A 28 0.51 -28.25 32.07
C SER A 28 1.87 -27.61 31.87
N LYS A 29 2.90 -28.45 31.68
CA LYS A 29 4.17 -28.03 31.09
C LYS A 29 3.79 -27.26 29.83
N LYS A 30 3.94 -25.94 29.87
CA LYS A 30 3.98 -25.09 28.69
C LYS A 30 5.09 -25.67 27.82
N SER A 31 4.72 -26.53 26.88
CA SER A 31 5.62 -26.98 25.84
C SER A 31 6.11 -25.69 25.19
N ARG A 32 7.37 -25.36 25.44
CA ARG A 32 8.07 -24.33 24.71
C ARG A 32 8.16 -24.91 23.31
N THR A 33 7.14 -24.64 22.50
CA THR A 33 7.23 -24.84 21.06
C THR A 33 8.41 -23.99 20.65
N THR A 34 9.56 -24.62 20.47
CA THR A 34 10.67 -24.04 19.74
C THR A 34 10.04 -23.57 18.45
N ALA A 35 9.96 -22.25 18.24
CA ALA A 35 9.42 -21.70 17.03
C ALA A 35 10.34 -22.16 15.90
N THR A 36 10.02 -23.29 15.29
CA THR A 36 10.60 -23.69 14.02
C THR A 36 10.23 -22.57 13.08
N LYS A 37 11.22 -21.79 12.62
CA LYS A 37 11.04 -20.82 11.55
C LYS A 37 10.36 -21.57 10.42
N THR A 38 9.07 -21.36 10.25
CA THR A 38 8.32 -21.94 9.14
C THR A 38 8.78 -21.15 7.94
N GLU A 39 9.47 -21.82 7.03
CA GLU A 39 9.88 -21.23 5.77
C GLU A 39 8.66 -20.60 5.08
N PRO A 40 8.77 -19.36 4.55
CA PRO A 40 7.67 -18.75 3.84
C PRO A 40 7.28 -19.63 2.65
N SER A 41 5.97 -19.72 2.42
CA SER A 41 5.41 -20.49 1.30
C SER A 41 5.90 -19.94 -0.05
N LEU A 42 5.75 -20.76 -1.10
CA LEU A 42 6.11 -20.34 -2.46
C LEU A 42 5.32 -19.10 -2.92
N GLU A 43 4.05 -19.00 -2.54
CA GLU A 43 3.22 -17.82 -2.86
C GLU A 43 3.73 -16.56 -2.16
N VAL A 44 4.09 -16.65 -0.87
CA VAL A 44 4.67 -15.52 -0.12
C VAL A 44 6.00 -15.09 -0.73
N ARG A 45 6.88 -16.04 -1.09
CA ARG A 45 8.15 -15.73 -1.78
C ARG A 45 7.91 -15.05 -3.13
N GLY A 46 6.99 -15.57 -3.95
CA GLY A 46 6.64 -14.97 -5.23
C GLY A 46 6.01 -13.58 -5.10
N GLY A 47 5.19 -13.35 -4.06
CA GLY A 47 4.66 -12.03 -3.75
C GLY A 47 5.77 -11.04 -3.37
N ALA A 48 6.72 -11.46 -2.54
CA ALA A 48 7.87 -10.65 -2.13
C ALA A 48 8.77 -10.30 -3.34
N GLU A 49 8.97 -11.24 -4.26
CA GLU A 49 9.71 -11.00 -5.50
C GLU A 49 9.04 -9.93 -6.37
N ARG A 50 7.70 -9.97 -6.52
CA ARG A 50 6.95 -8.94 -7.26
C ARG A 50 7.06 -7.56 -6.61
N VAL A 51 6.91 -7.48 -5.28
CA VAL A 51 7.09 -6.22 -4.53
C VAL A 51 8.50 -5.66 -4.75
N ALA A 52 9.52 -6.51 -4.64
CA ALA A 52 10.91 -6.12 -4.84
C ALA A 52 11.17 -5.63 -6.28
N GLU A 53 10.54 -6.24 -7.28
CA GLU A 53 10.66 -5.76 -8.66
C GLU A 53 10.03 -4.39 -8.84
N GLN A 54 8.86 -4.15 -8.26
CA GLN A 54 8.22 -2.83 -8.32
C GLN A 54 9.05 -1.74 -7.64
N ILE A 55 9.73 -2.04 -6.54
CA ILE A 55 10.69 -1.12 -5.91
C ILE A 55 11.80 -0.74 -6.89
N LYS A 56 12.40 -1.72 -7.60
CA LYS A 56 13.47 -1.45 -8.56
C LYS A 56 12.99 -0.59 -9.73
N VAL A 57 11.82 -0.92 -10.28
CA VAL A 57 11.21 -0.20 -11.40
C VAL A 57 10.94 1.26 -11.00
N LEU A 58 10.26 1.47 -9.87
CA LEU A 58 9.98 2.82 -9.34
C LEU A 58 11.27 3.59 -9.03
N SER A 59 12.25 2.96 -8.40
CA SER A 59 13.51 3.63 -8.05
C SER A 59 14.27 4.11 -9.29
N LYS A 60 14.33 3.27 -10.35
CA LYS A 60 14.94 3.65 -11.63
C LYS A 60 14.18 4.80 -12.27
N PHE A 61 12.85 4.74 -12.27
CA PHE A 61 12.01 5.81 -12.79
C PHE A 61 12.27 7.13 -12.06
N LEU A 62 12.28 7.12 -10.72
CA LEU A 62 12.53 8.30 -9.89
C LEU A 62 13.91 8.92 -10.13
N TYR A 63 14.94 8.08 -10.28
CA TYR A 63 16.28 8.54 -10.60
C TYR A 63 16.32 9.32 -11.93
N LEU A 64 15.65 8.80 -12.97
CA LEU A 64 15.56 9.46 -14.27
C LEU A 64 14.66 10.70 -14.23
N LEU A 65 13.54 10.64 -13.50
CA LEU A 65 12.58 11.72 -13.37
C LEU A 65 13.22 12.99 -12.81
N GLY A 66 14.14 12.88 -11.84
CA GLY A 66 14.81 14.05 -11.26
C GLY A 66 15.52 14.92 -12.30
N GLY A 67 16.20 14.30 -13.27
CA GLY A 67 16.86 15.02 -14.37
C GLY A 67 15.86 15.58 -15.39
N VAL A 68 14.85 14.79 -15.74
CA VAL A 68 13.84 15.17 -16.75
C VAL A 68 12.91 16.27 -16.25
N ALA A 69 12.49 16.23 -14.98
CA ALA A 69 11.61 17.25 -14.40
C ALA A 69 12.29 18.62 -14.42
N ARG A 70 13.59 18.69 -14.06
CA ARG A 70 14.36 19.93 -14.09
C ARG A 70 14.55 20.48 -15.50
N SER A 71 14.77 19.61 -16.50
CA SER A 71 14.90 20.06 -17.89
C SER A 71 13.58 20.57 -18.45
N ILE A 72 12.46 19.94 -18.10
CA ILE A 72 11.11 20.41 -18.43
C ILE A 72 10.86 21.79 -17.83
N GLU A 73 11.15 21.98 -16.54
CA GLU A 73 10.94 23.27 -15.86
C GLU A 73 11.76 24.40 -16.50
N ALA A 74 13.05 24.15 -16.77
CA ALA A 74 13.91 25.12 -17.42
C ALA A 74 13.42 25.48 -18.84
N ALA A 75 12.98 24.49 -19.60
CA ALA A 75 12.47 24.70 -20.95
C ALA A 75 11.12 25.42 -20.97
N ASP A 76 10.22 25.12 -20.03
CA ASP A 76 8.95 25.83 -19.87
C ASP A 76 9.19 27.30 -19.49
N ALA A 77 10.12 27.58 -18.58
CA ALA A 77 10.49 28.94 -18.21
C ALA A 77 11.08 29.72 -19.39
N ALA A 78 11.91 29.08 -20.22
CA ALA A 78 12.44 29.69 -21.44
C ALA A 78 11.33 29.95 -22.48
N ALA A 79 10.40 29.00 -22.65
CA ALA A 79 9.27 29.17 -23.55
C ALA A 79 8.34 30.31 -23.12
N GLN A 80 8.09 30.47 -21.81
CA GLN A 80 7.30 31.58 -21.27
C GLN A 80 7.93 32.95 -21.53
N ARG A 81 9.27 33.03 -21.60
CA ARG A 81 10.00 34.26 -21.94
C ARG A 81 10.13 34.50 -23.45
N GLY A 82 9.76 33.53 -24.28
CA GLY A 82 9.98 33.59 -25.74
C GLY A 82 11.42 33.23 -26.17
N ASP A 83 12.24 32.69 -25.26
CA ASP A 83 13.65 32.36 -25.49
C ASP A 83 13.87 30.94 -26.03
N ALA A 84 12.81 30.12 -26.13
CA ALA A 84 12.90 28.73 -26.55
C ALA A 84 12.66 28.56 -28.06
N SER A 85 13.51 27.77 -28.71
CA SER A 85 13.27 27.36 -30.10
C SER A 85 12.09 26.38 -30.21
N GLN A 86 11.51 26.28 -31.41
CA GLN A 86 10.44 25.32 -31.68
C GLN A 86 10.85 23.85 -31.41
N SER A 87 12.12 23.52 -31.64
CA SER A 87 12.65 22.18 -31.33
C SER A 87 12.66 21.90 -29.83
N VAL A 88 13.06 22.87 -29.00
CA VAL A 88 13.03 22.75 -27.53
C VAL A 88 11.60 22.60 -27.03
N ILE A 89 10.67 23.41 -27.55
CA ILE A 89 9.24 23.31 -27.16
C ILE A 89 8.69 21.92 -27.48
N SER A 90 8.96 21.42 -28.69
CA SER A 90 8.46 20.11 -29.13
C SER A 90 9.06 18.96 -28.30
N GLN A 91 10.37 19.03 -28.03
CA GLN A 91 11.05 18.04 -27.19
C GLN A 91 10.51 18.03 -25.76
N THR A 92 10.23 19.21 -25.18
CA THR A 92 9.65 19.33 -23.84
C THR A 92 8.27 18.71 -23.78
N GLN A 93 7.41 18.93 -24.79
CA GLN A 93 6.09 18.29 -24.84
C GLN A 93 6.20 16.76 -24.95
N GLN A 94 7.16 16.26 -25.74
CA GLN A 94 7.41 14.83 -25.84
C GLN A 94 7.88 14.23 -24.49
N SER A 95 8.78 14.91 -23.78
CA SER A 95 9.22 14.51 -22.45
C SER A 95 8.06 14.49 -21.45
N LYS A 96 7.21 15.52 -21.44
CA LYS A 96 6.00 15.56 -20.60
C LYS A 96 5.06 14.40 -20.87
N SER A 97 4.79 14.11 -22.15
CA SER A 97 3.95 12.98 -22.56
C SER A 97 4.53 11.65 -22.10
N THR A 98 5.84 11.47 -22.29
CA THR A 98 6.57 10.27 -21.89
C THR A 98 6.47 10.04 -20.39
N VAL A 99 6.74 11.06 -19.58
CA VAL A 99 6.65 10.97 -18.12
C VAL A 99 5.24 10.61 -17.66
N ARG A 100 4.19 11.25 -18.20
CA ARG A 100 2.79 10.92 -17.86
C ARG A 100 2.46 9.47 -18.19
N ASN A 101 2.83 9.01 -19.38
CA ASN A 101 2.59 7.64 -19.80
C ASN A 101 3.32 6.62 -18.91
N SER A 102 4.55 6.92 -18.49
CA SER A 102 5.29 6.10 -17.54
C SER A 102 4.60 6.04 -16.17
N ILE A 103 4.13 7.17 -15.63
CA ILE A 103 3.42 7.21 -14.34
C ILE A 103 2.12 6.40 -14.40
N ARG A 104 1.33 6.55 -15.47
CA ARG A 104 0.13 5.74 -15.68
C ARG A 104 0.45 4.24 -15.72
N SER A 105 1.51 3.86 -16.43
CA SER A 105 1.94 2.45 -16.50
C SER A 105 2.37 1.91 -15.13
N LEU A 106 3.01 2.74 -14.29
CA LEU A 106 3.37 2.38 -12.92
C LEU A 106 2.12 2.19 -12.05
N ARG A 107 1.13 3.10 -12.16
CA ARG A 107 -0.17 2.98 -11.47
C ARG A 107 -0.85 1.66 -11.80
N GLU A 108 -0.96 1.32 -13.08
CA GLU A 108 -1.59 0.08 -13.55
C GLU A 108 -0.90 -1.17 -12.99
N GLN A 109 0.43 -1.18 -12.92
CA GLN A 109 1.15 -2.31 -12.33
C GLN A 109 0.96 -2.40 -10.81
N LEU A 110 0.82 -1.26 -10.11
CA LEU A 110 0.52 -1.24 -8.69
C LEU A 110 -0.92 -1.66 -8.39
N ASP A 111 -1.88 -1.29 -9.24
CA ASP A 111 -3.25 -1.79 -9.19
C ASP A 111 -3.25 -3.33 -9.27
N GLN A 112 -2.51 -3.89 -10.24
CA GLN A 112 -2.39 -5.33 -10.38
C GLN A 112 -1.74 -6.00 -9.16
N LEU A 113 -0.67 -5.40 -8.62
CA LEU A 113 0.00 -5.90 -7.43
C LEU A 113 -0.95 -5.91 -6.21
N GLU A 114 -1.70 -4.84 -6.00
CA GLU A 114 -2.71 -4.77 -4.93
C GLU A 114 -3.81 -5.82 -5.11
N LEU A 115 -4.30 -6.01 -6.34
CA LEU A 115 -5.28 -7.06 -6.65
C LEU A 115 -4.74 -8.45 -6.33
N ASP A 116 -3.51 -8.77 -6.73
CA ASP A 116 -2.89 -10.07 -6.45
C ASP A 116 -2.82 -10.35 -4.94
N PHE A 117 -2.40 -9.36 -4.16
CA PHE A 117 -2.30 -9.47 -2.70
C PHE A 117 -3.66 -9.60 -2.01
N ARG A 118 -4.68 -8.93 -2.55
CA ARG A 118 -6.05 -9.01 -2.04
C ARG A 118 -6.72 -10.34 -2.33
N LEU A 119 -6.46 -10.92 -3.51
CA LEU A 119 -7.15 -12.12 -4.00
C LEU A 119 -6.49 -13.42 -3.55
N LYS A 120 -5.20 -13.42 -3.22
CA LYS A 120 -4.47 -14.61 -2.76
C LYS A 120 -4.53 -14.75 -1.24
N PRO A 121 -5.10 -15.83 -0.68
CA PRO A 121 -5.26 -15.99 0.77
C PRO A 121 -3.96 -15.86 1.57
N GLU A 122 -2.86 -16.40 1.04
CA GLU A 122 -1.56 -16.36 1.71
C GLU A 122 -0.93 -14.97 1.73
N LEU A 123 -1.32 -14.08 0.81
CA LEU A 123 -0.83 -12.72 0.71
C LEU A 123 -1.71 -11.69 1.43
N GLN A 124 -2.95 -12.07 1.76
CA GLN A 124 -3.97 -11.16 2.29
C GLN A 124 -3.55 -10.45 3.58
N ARG A 125 -2.73 -11.09 4.42
CA ARG A 125 -2.17 -10.48 5.64
C ARG A 125 -1.26 -9.28 5.36
N TYR A 126 -0.61 -9.24 4.20
CA TYR A 126 0.32 -8.18 3.78
C TYR A 126 -0.39 -7.09 2.96
N TYR A 127 -1.61 -7.36 2.50
CA TYR A 127 -2.39 -6.42 1.70
C TYR A 127 -2.62 -5.10 2.44
N THR A 128 -2.89 -5.11 3.75
CA THR A 128 -3.15 -3.88 4.52
C THR A 128 -1.99 -2.89 4.44
N SER A 129 -0.75 -3.38 4.46
CA SER A 129 0.45 -2.56 4.37
C SER A 129 0.74 -2.12 2.93
N LEU A 130 0.28 -2.89 1.94
CA LEU A 130 0.40 -2.56 0.52
C LEU A 130 -0.68 -1.57 0.05
N ALA A 131 -1.87 -1.62 0.67
CA ALA A 131 -3.06 -0.91 0.22
C ALA A 131 -2.82 0.60 0.06
N GLY A 132 -3.36 1.15 -1.03
CA GLY A 132 -3.26 2.56 -1.36
C GLY A 132 -1.95 2.94 -2.09
N SER A 133 -1.07 1.99 -2.38
CA SER A 133 0.09 2.19 -3.27
C SER A 133 -0.37 2.67 -4.66
N ALA A 134 -1.38 2.02 -5.21
CA ALA A 134 -1.96 2.37 -6.50
C ALA A 134 -2.74 3.70 -6.44
N ALA A 135 -3.42 3.98 -5.32
CA ALA A 135 -4.09 5.26 -5.10
C ALA A 135 -3.08 6.43 -5.04
N SER A 136 -1.95 6.24 -4.35
CA SER A 136 -0.86 7.23 -4.35
C SER A 136 -0.22 7.41 -5.74
N ALA A 137 -0.10 6.33 -6.53
CA ALA A 137 0.34 6.45 -7.92
C ALA A 137 -0.68 7.18 -8.81
N ALA A 138 -1.98 7.01 -8.56
CA ALA A 138 -3.03 7.78 -9.22
C ALA A 138 -2.93 9.28 -8.89
N GLN A 139 -2.67 9.62 -7.62
CA GLN A 139 -2.39 11.01 -7.24
C GLN A 139 -1.16 11.56 -7.97
N ALA A 140 -0.09 10.78 -8.12
CA ALA A 140 1.08 11.20 -8.88
C ALA A 140 0.76 11.39 -10.38
N GLU A 141 -0.13 10.58 -10.94
CA GLU A 141 -0.64 10.74 -12.31
C GLU A 141 -1.37 12.09 -12.47
N ASP A 142 -2.23 12.44 -11.52
CA ASP A 142 -2.93 13.73 -11.49
C ASP A 142 -1.96 14.91 -11.33
N GLU A 143 -0.96 14.80 -10.46
CA GLU A 143 0.09 15.81 -10.28
C GLU A 143 0.87 16.02 -11.60
N ALA A 144 1.26 14.94 -12.28
CA ALA A 144 1.92 15.01 -13.58
C ALA A 144 1.00 15.55 -14.68
N ALA A 145 -0.31 15.25 -14.64
CA ALA A 145 -1.29 15.82 -15.53
C ALA A 145 -1.34 17.36 -15.43
N ASN A 146 -1.11 17.88 -14.22
CA ASN A 146 -1.02 19.30 -13.91
C ASN A 146 0.39 19.91 -14.10
N ASN A 147 1.30 19.21 -14.79
CA ASN A 147 2.72 19.59 -14.97
C ASN A 147 3.54 19.67 -13.67
N GLN A 148 3.06 19.10 -12.56
CA GLN A 148 3.74 19.09 -11.26
C GLN A 148 4.67 17.86 -11.13
N PHE A 149 5.63 17.72 -12.04
CA PHE A 149 6.46 16.50 -12.14
C PHE A 149 7.35 16.24 -10.92
N ASP A 150 7.90 17.29 -10.27
CA ASP A 150 8.65 17.15 -9.03
C ASP A 150 7.76 16.61 -7.90
N ARG A 151 6.54 17.16 -7.78
CA ARG A 151 5.55 16.72 -6.79
C ARG A 151 5.16 15.26 -7.02
N ALA A 152 4.85 14.90 -8.27
CA ALA A 152 4.56 13.52 -8.67
C ALA A 152 5.68 12.55 -8.27
N GLY A 153 6.95 12.95 -8.47
CA GLY A 153 8.10 12.18 -8.02
C GLY A 153 8.15 11.97 -6.50
N ARG A 154 7.88 13.01 -5.71
CA ARG A 154 7.81 12.90 -4.24
C ARG A 154 6.66 12.00 -3.79
N THR A 155 5.51 12.09 -4.43
CA THR A 155 4.37 11.21 -4.17
C THR A 155 4.74 9.75 -4.45
N LEU A 156 5.39 9.47 -5.59
CA LEU A 156 5.86 8.11 -5.92
C LEU A 156 6.96 7.59 -4.98
N LEU A 157 7.77 8.46 -4.39
CA LEU A 157 8.72 8.05 -3.36
C LEU A 157 8.01 7.48 -2.12
N THR A 158 6.83 7.98 -1.76
CA THR A 158 6.03 7.40 -0.66
C THR A 158 5.58 5.97 -0.99
N VAL A 159 5.30 5.68 -2.26
CA VAL A 159 4.96 4.34 -2.74
C VAL A 159 6.16 3.41 -2.59
N VAL A 160 7.37 3.86 -2.96
CA VAL A 160 8.60 3.07 -2.78
C VAL A 160 8.80 2.69 -1.31
N ASN A 161 8.62 3.64 -0.40
CA ASN A 161 8.75 3.37 1.03
C ASN A 161 7.72 2.34 1.51
N ARG A 162 6.46 2.47 1.10
CA ARG A 162 5.40 1.50 1.44
C ARG A 162 5.72 0.10 0.92
N LEU A 163 6.18 -0.02 -0.33
CA LEU A 163 6.59 -1.31 -0.89
C LEU A 163 7.77 -1.91 -0.11
N ALA A 164 8.73 -1.07 0.32
CA ALA A 164 9.85 -1.53 1.14
C ALA A 164 9.37 -2.04 2.50
N ASP A 165 8.41 -1.37 3.15
CA ASP A 165 7.81 -1.80 4.41
C ASP A 165 7.09 -3.15 4.26
N VAL A 166 6.30 -3.33 3.20
CA VAL A 166 5.67 -4.62 2.87
C VAL A 166 6.73 -5.71 2.72
N LEU A 167 7.82 -5.43 2.00
CA LEU A 167 8.89 -6.40 1.80
C LEU A 167 9.59 -6.79 3.13
N LEU A 168 9.66 -5.87 4.10
CA LEU A 168 10.17 -6.18 5.43
C LEU A 168 9.22 -7.08 6.22
N GLU A 169 7.91 -6.89 6.10
CA GLU A 169 6.91 -7.74 6.76
C GLU A 169 6.88 -9.17 6.22
N MET A 170 7.27 -9.37 4.96
CA MET A 170 7.28 -10.68 4.28
C MET A 170 8.53 -11.53 4.58
N ARG A 171 9.52 -10.99 5.29
CA ARG A 171 10.79 -11.67 5.64
C ARG A 171 10.71 -12.53 6.90
#